data_AF-A0A4R5L3N6-F1
#
_entry.id   AF-A0A4R5L3N6-F1
#
_cell.length_a   1.000
_cell.length_b   1.000
_cell.length_c   1.000
_cell.angle_alpha   90.00
_cell.angle_beta   90.00
_cell.angle_gamma   90.00
#
_symmetry.space_group_name_H-M   'P 1'
#
loop_
_entity.id
_entity.type
_entity.pdbx_description
1 polymer ?
#
loop_
_entity_poly.entity_id
_entity_poly.type
_entity_poly.pdbx_seq_one_letter_code
_entity_poly.pdbx_strand_id
1 'polypeptide(L)'
;GTTLYKQAVENGWMEENKTINLVSKEGVQLAAIGYAHLSRDEIYHHLEQFYRQFYFRPSKIWEIVREMLTSWDMMKRRLREGVEFFRFLRAHEA
;
A
#
# COMPACT_ATOMS: atom_id res chain seq x y z
N GLY A 1 12.98 4.10 17.79
CA GLY A 1 12.30 2.95 17.17
C GLY A 1 13.11 1.66 17.17
N THR A 2 14.00 1.41 18.15
CA THR A 2 14.91 0.24 18.16
C THR A 2 14.36 -0.96 18.92
N THR A 3 13.40 -0.77 19.83
CA THR A 3 12.82 -1.87 20.63
C THR A 3 12.06 -2.87 19.77
N LEU A 4 11.21 -2.39 18.84
CA LEU A 4 10.47 -3.27 17.94
C LEU A 4 11.41 -4.05 17.01
N TYR A 5 12.47 -3.42 16.50
CA TYR A 5 13.47 -4.09 15.69
C TYR A 5 14.16 -5.22 16.45
N LYS A 6 14.62 -4.96 17.68
CA LYS A 6 15.24 -5.97 18.54
C LYS A 6 14.29 -7.14 18.81
N GLN A 7 13.04 -6.85 19.17
CA GLN A 7 12.02 -7.87 19.38
C GLN A 7 11.75 -8.69 18.12
N ALA A 8 11.68 -8.05 16.95
CA ALA A 8 11.44 -8.72 15.69
C ALA A 8 12.58 -9.66 15.30
N VAL A 9 13.83 -9.27 15.57
CA VAL A 9 15.00 -10.15 15.35
C VAL A 9 15.03 -11.28 16.38
N GLU A 10 14.89 -10.97 17.67
CA GLU A 10 14.91 -11.96 18.76
C GLU A 10 13.83 -13.04 18.62
N ASN A 11 12.63 -12.66 18.17
CA ASN A 11 11.51 -13.59 17.96
C ASN A 11 11.48 -14.20 16.55
N GLY A 12 12.49 -13.93 15.72
CA GLY A 12 12.57 -14.43 14.35
C GLY A 12 11.50 -13.88 13.40
N TRP A 13 10.79 -12.81 13.79
CA TRP A 13 9.79 -12.18 12.93
C TRP A 13 10.40 -11.40 11.77
N MET A 14 11.68 -11.03 11.88
CA MET A 14 12.47 -10.36 10.87
C MET A 14 13.82 -11.08 10.74
N GLU A 15 14.22 -11.41 9.52
CA GLU A 15 15.52 -12.05 9.30
C GLU A 15 16.63 -11.00 9.29
N GLU A 16 17.58 -11.12 10.21
CA GLU A 16 18.75 -10.26 10.25
C GLU A 16 19.66 -10.57 9.06
N ASN A 17 19.91 -9.58 8.20
CA ASN A 17 20.80 -9.64 7.04
C ASN A 17 20.29 -10.28 5.74
N LYS A 18 19.00 -10.60 5.58
CA LYS A 18 18.46 -10.77 4.23
C LYS A 18 18.11 -9.41 3.66
N THR A 19 18.57 -9.15 2.43
CA THR A 19 17.93 -8.21 1.52
C THR A 19 16.51 -8.73 1.29
N ILE A 20 15.62 -8.50 2.26
CA ILE A 20 14.19 -8.76 2.08
C ILE A 20 13.85 -7.98 0.83
N ASN A 21 13.28 -8.63 -0.18
CA ASN A 21 12.72 -7.91 -1.32
C ASN A 21 11.61 -7.03 -0.73
N LEU A 22 11.96 -5.82 -0.32
CA LEU A 22 11.05 -4.84 0.26
C LEU A 22 10.14 -4.26 -0.81
N VAL A 23 10.18 -4.78 -2.03
CA VAL A 23 9.43 -4.36 -3.19
C VAL A 23 9.08 -5.64 -3.96
N SER A 24 7.80 -5.90 -4.17
CA SER A 24 7.36 -6.99 -5.05
C SER A 24 7.69 -6.65 -6.51
N LYS A 25 7.55 -7.61 -7.43
CA LYS A 25 7.79 -7.36 -8.87
C LYS A 25 6.91 -6.23 -9.43
N GLU A 26 5.79 -5.99 -8.75
CA GLU A 26 4.77 -4.99 -9.04
C GLU A 26 5.06 -3.62 -8.38
N GLY A 27 6.22 -3.45 -7.74
CA GLY A 27 6.64 -2.16 -7.17
C GLY A 27 6.07 -1.86 -5.77
N VAL A 28 5.40 -2.82 -5.12
CA VAL A 28 4.70 -2.61 -3.84
C VAL A 28 5.57 -3.06 -2.66
N GLN A 29 5.59 -2.27 -1.59
CA GLN A 29 6.38 -2.63 -0.41
C GLN A 29 5.84 -3.87 0.31
N LEU A 30 6.67 -4.91 0.45
CA LEU A 30 6.32 -6.14 1.17
C LEU A 30 6.46 -5.94 2.68
N ALA A 31 5.61 -6.64 3.46
CA ALA A 31 5.65 -6.59 4.92
C ALA A 31 6.99 -7.16 5.43
N ALA A 32 7.75 -6.36 6.18
CA ALA A 32 9.06 -6.76 6.70
C ALA A 32 8.98 -7.85 7.79
N ILE A 33 7.80 -8.04 8.41
CA ILE A 33 7.60 -8.86 9.61
C ILE A 33 6.62 -10.00 9.32
N GLY A 34 6.96 -11.23 9.70
CA GLY A 34 6.06 -12.39 9.68
C GLY A 34 6.07 -13.09 11.04
N TYR A 35 4.94 -13.59 11.49
CA TYR A 35 4.80 -14.28 12.78
C TYR A 35 4.70 -15.80 12.57
N ALA A 36 5.00 -16.58 13.60
CA ALA A 36 4.96 -18.05 13.52
C ALA A 36 3.57 -18.61 13.12
N HIS A 37 2.50 -17.90 13.46
CA HIS A 37 1.11 -18.25 13.16
C HIS A 37 0.50 -17.43 12.01
N LEU A 38 1.29 -16.53 11.41
CA LEU A 38 0.80 -15.61 10.38
C LEU A 38 1.99 -15.19 9.49
N SER A 39 2.12 -15.84 8.35
CA SER A 39 3.25 -15.64 7.44
C SER A 39 3.20 -14.27 6.75
N ARG A 40 4.34 -13.80 6.23
CA ARG A 40 4.44 -12.54 5.48
C ARG A 40 3.53 -12.54 4.24
N ASP A 41 3.45 -13.67 3.54
CA ASP A 41 2.64 -13.83 2.34
C ASP A 41 1.14 -13.76 2.66
N GLU A 42 0.70 -14.36 3.78
CA GLU A 42 -0.69 -14.24 4.24
C GLU A 42 -1.03 -12.80 4.65
N ILE A 43 -0.13 -12.11 5.35
CA ILE A 43 -0.30 -10.68 5.68
C ILE A 43 -0.46 -9.86 4.40
N TYR A 44 0.40 -10.09 3.41
CA TYR A 44 0.35 -9.41 2.12
C TYR A 44 -0.97 -9.68 1.39
N HIS A 45 -1.39 -10.94 1.28
CA HIS A 45 -2.63 -11.32 0.61
C HIS A 45 -3.86 -10.69 1.29
N HIS A 46 -3.90 -10.69 2.61
CA HIS A 46 -4.98 -10.05 3.36
C HIS A 46 -4.93 -8.52 3.29
N LEU A 47 -3.74 -7.91 3.19
CA LEU A 47 -3.60 -6.47 2.98
C LEU A 47 -4.23 -6.04 1.66
N GLU A 48 -4.02 -6.78 0.57
CA GLU A 48 -4.65 -6.49 -0.72
C GLU A 48 -6.18 -6.51 -0.61
N GLN A 49 -6.73 -7.56 0.01
CA GLN A 49 -8.17 -7.68 0.25
C GLN A 49 -8.69 -6.54 1.13
N PHE A 50 -7.98 -6.22 2.21
CA PHE A 50 -8.31 -5.12 3.12
C PHE A 50 -8.32 -3.78 2.37
N TYR A 51 -7.27 -3.45 1.62
CA TYR A 51 -7.18 -2.19 0.89
C TYR A 51 -8.29 -2.06 -0.13
N ARG A 52 -8.59 -3.14 -0.87
CA ARG A 52 -9.72 -3.18 -1.78
C ARG A 52 -11.03 -2.93 -1.02
N GLN A 53 -11.29 -3.68 0.05
CA GLN A 53 -12.55 -3.55 0.79
C GLN A 53 -12.66 -2.22 1.54
N PHE A 54 -11.56 -1.56 1.91
CA PHE A 54 -11.55 -0.30 2.63
C PHE A 54 -11.71 0.91 1.70
N TYR A 55 -10.92 0.97 0.63
CA TYR A 55 -10.95 2.11 -0.30
C TYR A 55 -12.11 2.06 -1.29
N PHE A 56 -12.59 0.88 -1.67
CA PHE A 56 -13.76 0.76 -2.55
C PHE A 56 -15.10 0.83 -1.80
N ARG A 57 -15.11 1.24 -0.52
CA ARG A 57 -16.38 1.49 0.20
C ARG A 57 -17.09 2.69 -0.43
N PRO A 58 -18.37 2.56 -0.83
CA PRO A 58 -19.10 3.66 -1.44
C PRO A 58 -19.08 4.95 -0.60
N SER A 59 -19.11 4.82 0.73
CA SER A 59 -19.01 5.95 1.66
C SER A 59 -17.66 6.69 1.58
N LYS A 60 -16.55 5.97 1.44
CA LYS A 60 -15.21 6.56 1.38
C LYS A 60 -14.92 7.17 0.01
N ILE A 61 -15.39 6.52 -1.07
CA ILE A 61 -15.41 7.12 -2.40
C ILE A 61 -16.21 8.42 -2.38
N TRP A 62 -17.39 8.41 -1.77
CA TRP A 62 -18.25 9.59 -1.66
C TRP A 62 -17.61 10.74 -0.90
N GLU A 63 -16.88 10.46 0.19
CA GLU A 63 -16.12 11.47 0.93
C GLU A 63 -15.13 12.22 0.04
N ILE A 64 -14.35 11.48 -0.76
CA ILE A 64 -13.38 12.04 -1.70
C ILE A 64 -14.09 12.84 -2.81
N VAL A 65 -15.14 12.29 -3.40
CA VAL A 65 -15.90 12.95 -4.48
C VAL A 65 -16.57 14.23 -3.96
N ARG A 66 -17.16 14.21 -2.77
CA ARG A 66 -17.79 15.38 -2.15
C ARG A 66 -16.79 16.51 -1.91
N GLU A 67 -15.59 16.18 -1.45
CA GLU A 67 -14.52 17.17 -1.28
C GLU A 67 -14.15 17.83 -2.62
N MET A 68 -14.04 17.03 -3.69
CA MET A 68 -13.80 17.54 -5.04
C MET A 68 -14.95 18.39 -5.59
N LEU A 69 -16.21 18.04 -5.29
CA LEU A 69 -17.38 18.84 -5.70
C LEU A 69 -17.46 20.19 -4.98
N THR A 70 -16.80 20.33 -3.83
CA THR A 70 -16.81 21.57 -3.04
C THR A 70 -15.78 22.59 -3.54
N SER A 71 -14.74 22.16 -4.30
CA SER A 71 -13.70 23.04 -4.84
C SER A 71 -13.32 22.68 -6.28
N TRP A 72 -13.64 23.58 -7.21
CA TRP A 72 -13.32 23.42 -8.63
C TRP A 72 -11.81 23.33 -8.91
N ASP A 73 -10.99 24.08 -8.16
CA ASP A 73 -9.53 24.03 -8.29
C ASP A 73 -8.96 22.68 -7.81
N MET A 74 -9.48 22.14 -6.71
CA MET A 74 -9.10 20.80 -6.27
C MET A 74 -9.50 19.72 -7.28
N MET A 75 -10.71 19.83 -7.85
CA MET A 75 -11.19 18.88 -8.85
C MET A 75 -10.26 18.82 -10.06
N LYS A 76 -9.89 19.99 -10.63
CA LYS A 76 -8.95 20.08 -11.74
C LYS A 76 -7.59 19.45 -11.42
N ARG A 77 -7.05 19.74 -10.22
CA ARG A 77 -5.76 19.20 -9.78
C ARG A 77 -5.79 17.68 -9.67
N ARG A 78 -6.77 17.13 -8.95
CA ARG A 78 -6.92 15.66 -8.76
C ARG A 78 -7.15 14.91 -10.07
N LEU A 79 -7.93 15.48 -10.99
CA LEU A 79 -8.14 14.87 -12.31
C LEU A 79 -6.86 14.88 -13.15
N ARG A 80 -6.09 15.97 -13.11
CA ARG A 80 -4.79 16.05 -13.79
C ARG A 80 -3.80 15.03 -13.22
N GLU A 81 -3.68 14.95 -11.90
CA GLU A 81 -2.87 13.93 -11.22
C GLU A 81 -3.31 12.51 -11.61
N GLY A 82 -4.61 12.26 -11.69
CA GLY A 82 -5.15 10.98 -12.15
C GLY A 82 -4.73 10.64 -13.58
N VAL A 83 -4.80 11.60 -14.52
CA VAL A 83 -4.35 11.41 -15.90
C VAL A 83 -2.84 11.15 -15.98
N GLU A 84 -2.04 11.88 -15.21
CA GLU A 84 -0.59 11.68 -15.15
C GLU A 84 -0.23 10.30 -14.57
N PHE A 85 -0.97 9.83 -13.57
CA PHE A 85 -0.85 8.48 -13.02
C PHE A 85 -1.21 7.39 -14.04
N PHE A 86 -2.32 7.52 -14.77
CA PHE A 86 -2.67 6.55 -15.82
C PHE A 86 -1.65 6.54 -16.97
N ARG A 87 -1.09 7.69 -17.32
CA ARG A 87 -0.01 7.78 -18.30
C ARG A 87 1.27 7.09 -17.81
N PHE A 88 1.61 7.25 -16.54
CA PHE A 88 2.72 6.54 -15.90
C PHE A 88 2.50 5.02 -15.92
N LEU A 89 1.32 4.53 -15.52
CA LEU A 89 0.99 3.10 -15.55
C LEU A 89 1.15 2.50 -16.96
N ARG A 90 0.60 3.16 -17.98
CA ARG A 90 0.73 2.71 -19.39
C ARG A 90 2.17 2.72 -19.90
N ALA A 91 3.03 3.58 -19.34
CA ALA A 91 4.44 3.63 -19.70
C ALA A 91 5.29 2.60 -18.93
N HIS A 92 4.76 1.99 -17.87
CA HIS A 92 5.42 0.92 -17.10
C HIS A 92 4.91 -0.49 -17.45
N GLU A 93 3.80 -0.61 -18.19
CA GLU A 93 3.34 -1.87 -18.79
C GLU A 93 4.07 -2.24 -20.11
N ALA A 94 5.10 -1.48 -20.52
CA ALA A 94 5.90 -1.71 -21.73
C ALA A 94 7.31 -2.21 -21.45
#